data_AF-A0A818EFL4-F1
#
_entry.id   AF-A0A818EFL4-F1
#
_cell.length_a   1.000
_cell.length_b   1.000
_cell.length_c   1.000
_cell.angle_alpha   90.00
_cell.angle_beta   90.00
_cell.angle_gamma   90.00
#
_symmetry.space_group_name_H-M   'P 1'
#
loop_
_entity.id
_entity.type
_entity.pdbx_description
1 polymer ?
#
loop_
_entity_poly.entity_id
_entity_poly.type
_entity_poly.pdbx_seq_one_letter_code
_entity_poly.pdbx_strand_id
1 'polypeptide(L)'
;MIHDKIGKLNKQVEQYLIEGVLIEEYVLKNISTLLKFMKECNICLRWIILHTSELPIGADINKRCKQMLQLVINESQYNPSE
;
A
#
# COMPACT_ATOMS: atom_id res chain seq x y z
N MET A 1 3.86 9.62 -6.82
CA MET A 1 5.00 8.68 -6.57
C MET A 1 4.58 7.42 -5.82
N ILE A 2 4.03 7.51 -4.59
CA ILE A 2 3.46 6.33 -3.90
C ILE A 2 2.02 6.03 -4.37
N HIS A 3 1.21 7.06 -4.58
CA HIS A 3 -0.16 6.93 -5.09
C HIS A 3 -0.22 6.14 -6.41
N ASP A 4 0.62 6.51 -7.38
CA ASP A 4 0.72 5.81 -8.66
C ASP A 4 1.12 4.35 -8.49
N LYS A 5 1.92 4.04 -7.47
CA LYS A 5 2.35 2.68 -7.15
C LYS A 5 1.21 1.87 -6.52
N ILE A 6 0.45 2.47 -5.61
CA ILE A 6 -0.76 1.86 -5.02
C ILE A 6 -1.78 1.56 -6.13
N GLY A 7 -2.09 2.54 -6.98
CA GLY A 7 -3.04 2.36 -8.08
C GLY A 7 -2.62 1.26 -9.06
N LYS A 8 -1.33 1.14 -9.37
CA LYS A 8 -0.79 0.03 -10.19
C LYS A 8 -0.92 -1.32 -9.50
N LEU A 9 -0.53 -1.41 -8.23
CA LEU A 9 -0.61 -2.65 -7.46
C LEU A 9 -2.07 -3.10 -7.29
N ASN A 10 -3.01 -2.19 -7.01
CA ASN A 10 -4.44 -2.50 -6.89
C ASN A 10 -4.99 -3.09 -8.19
N LYS A 11 -4.71 -2.46 -9.34
CA LYS A 11 -5.11 -3.01 -10.65
C LYS A 11 -4.55 -4.41 -10.92
N GLN A 12 -3.31 -4.67 -10.48
CA GLN A 12 -2.70 -5.99 -10.61
C GLN A 12 -3.33 -7.00 -9.64
N VAL A 13 -3.64 -6.60 -8.39
CA VAL A 13 -4.37 -7.44 -7.43
C VAL A 13 -5.73 -7.83 -8.00
N GLU A 14 -6.48 -6.87 -8.55
CA GLU A 14 -7.80 -7.11 -9.16
C GLU A 14 -7.75 -8.18 -10.25
N GLN A 15 -6.68 -8.22 -11.07
CA GLN A 15 -6.49 -9.26 -12.09
C GLN A 15 -6.36 -10.66 -11.49
N TYR A 16 -5.79 -10.80 -10.29
CA TYR A 16 -5.69 -12.07 -9.58
C TYR A 16 -6.98 -12.46 -8.83
N LEU A 17 -7.82 -11.48 -8.50
CA LEU A 17 -9.09 -11.72 -7.79
C LEU A 17 -10.24 -12.16 -8.71
N ILE A 18 -9.98 -12.30 -10.01
CA ILE A 18 -10.95 -12.83 -10.96
C ILE A 18 -11.14 -14.34 -10.71
N GLU A 19 -12.39 -14.78 -10.66
CA GLU A 19 -12.74 -16.18 -10.48
C GLU A 19 -12.06 -17.07 -11.53
N GLY A 20 -11.50 -18.20 -11.07
CA GLY A 20 -10.77 -19.13 -11.94
C GLY A 20 -9.32 -18.76 -12.26
N VAL A 21 -8.82 -17.59 -11.85
CA VAL A 21 -7.40 -17.22 -12.04
C VAL A 21 -6.48 -17.92 -11.04
N LEU A 22 -6.72 -17.73 -9.74
CA LEU A 22 -5.88 -18.30 -8.67
C LEU A 22 -6.26 -19.76 -8.35
N ILE A 23 -6.37 -20.60 -9.38
CA ILE A 23 -6.51 -22.06 -9.21
C ILE A 23 -5.16 -22.70 -8.91
N GLU A 24 -5.19 -23.92 -8.35
CA GLU A 24 -4.00 -24.66 -7.90
C GLU A 24 -2.91 -24.74 -8.99
N GLU A 25 -3.27 -25.13 -10.22
CA GLU A 25 -2.32 -25.24 -11.33
C GLU A 25 -1.62 -23.89 -11.64
N TYR A 26 -2.40 -22.80 -11.65
CA TYR A 26 -1.86 -21.46 -11.90
C TYR A 26 -0.90 -21.04 -10.79
N VAL A 27 -1.28 -21.27 -9.53
CA VAL A 27 -0.46 -20.92 -8.37
C VAL A 27 0.84 -21.72 -8.38
N LEU A 28 0.78 -23.04 -8.59
CA LEU A 28 1.97 -23.90 -8.66
C LEU A 28 2.94 -23.45 -9.76
N LYS A 29 2.41 -23.06 -10.92
CA LYS A 29 3.22 -22.59 -12.06
C LYS A 29 3.83 -21.21 -11.83
N ASN A 30 3.14 -20.33 -11.09
CA ASN A 30 3.51 -18.91 -10.96
C ASN A 30 3.92 -18.49 -9.53
N ILE A 31 4.15 -19.45 -8.62
CA ILE A 31 4.34 -19.18 -7.18
C ILE A 31 5.43 -18.14 -6.89
N SER A 32 6.57 -18.21 -7.57
CA SER A 32 7.68 -17.26 -7.38
C SER A 32 7.29 -15.83 -7.75
N THR A 33 6.54 -15.67 -8.85
CA THR A 33 6.03 -14.36 -9.31
C THR A 33 4.98 -13.83 -8.35
N LEU A 34 4.04 -14.67 -7.92
CA LEU A 34 3.01 -14.31 -6.94
C LEU A 34 3.62 -13.88 -5.61
N LEU A 35 4.60 -14.63 -5.09
CA LEU A 35 5.30 -14.28 -3.85
C LEU A 35 6.08 -12.98 -3.97
N LYS A 36 6.72 -12.71 -5.12
CA LYS A 36 7.38 -11.43 -5.37
C LYS A 36 6.37 -10.29 -5.36
N PHE A 37 5.25 -10.45 -6.06
CA PHE A 37 4.18 -9.46 -6.09
C PHE A 37 3.59 -9.19 -4.70
N MET A 38 3.27 -10.24 -3.94
CA MET A 38 2.78 -10.11 -2.56
C MET A 38 3.78 -9.37 -1.65
N LYS A 39 5.09 -9.57 -1.85
CA LYS A 39 6.13 -8.81 -1.13
C LYS A 39 6.08 -7.33 -1.50
N GLU A 40 5.90 -6.99 -2.77
CA GLU A 40 5.77 -5.59 -3.22
C GLU A 40 4.51 -4.92 -2.63
N CYS A 41 3.37 -5.61 -2.62
CA CYS A 41 2.17 -5.15 -1.93
C CYS A 41 2.44 -4.89 -0.43
N ASN A 42 3.09 -5.84 0.25
CA ASN A 42 3.43 -5.74 1.66
C ASN A 42 4.39 -4.59 1.99
N ILE A 43 5.34 -4.29 1.11
CA ILE A 43 6.24 -3.13 1.27
C ILE A 43 5.41 -1.85 1.15
N CYS A 44 4.53 -1.77 0.16
CA CYS A 44 3.68 -0.60 -0.04
C CYS A 44 2.74 -0.35 1.15
N LEU A 45 2.09 -1.42 1.64
CA LEU A 45 1.21 -1.35 2.81
C LEU A 45 1.96 -0.86 4.06
N ARG A 46 3.13 -1.44 4.35
CA ARG A 46 3.97 -0.98 5.48
C ARG A 46 4.34 0.49 5.34
N TRP A 47 4.69 0.93 4.14
CA TRP A 47 5.01 2.33 3.91
C TRP A 47 3.83 3.23 4.22
N ILE A 48 2.62 2.91 3.72
CA ILE A 48 1.42 3.71 3.99
C ILE A 48 1.15 3.77 5.49
N ILE A 49 1.04 2.61 6.15
CA ILE A 49 0.75 2.52 7.59
C ILE A 49 1.75 3.34 8.41
N LEU A 50 3.05 3.25 8.11
CA LEU A 50 4.08 3.98 8.84
C LEU A 50 3.99 5.50 8.64
N HIS A 51 3.61 5.95 7.45
CA HIS A 51 3.61 7.38 7.13
C HIS A 51 2.24 8.05 7.34
N THR A 52 1.19 7.28 7.63
CA THR A 52 -0.13 7.77 8.02
C THR A 52 -0.49 7.47 9.47
N SER A 53 0.36 6.73 10.20
CA SER A 53 0.21 6.55 11.64
C SER A 53 0.29 7.88 12.40
N GLU A 54 -0.33 7.92 13.58
CA GLU A 54 -0.30 9.08 14.45
C GLU A 54 1.12 9.56 14.73
N LEU A 55 1.29 10.89 14.75
CA LEU A 55 2.58 11.48 15.10
C LEU A 55 2.92 11.15 16.56
N PRO A 56 4.20 10.88 16.88
CA PRO A 56 4.63 10.75 18.26
C PRO A 56 4.27 11.98 19.09
N ILE A 57 4.05 11.78 20.39
CA ILE A 57 3.68 12.84 21.34
C ILE A 57 4.67 14.02 21.22
N GLY A 58 4.15 15.21 20.91
CA GLY A 58 4.94 16.45 20.76
C GLY A 58 5.54 16.69 19.37
N ALA A 59 5.53 15.72 18.45
CA ALA A 59 5.95 15.91 17.07
C ALA A 59 4.96 16.79 16.28
N ASP A 60 3.71 16.84 16.73
CA ASP A 60 2.64 17.67 16.19
C ASP A 60 2.90 19.18 16.44
N ILE A 61 3.71 19.54 17.43
CA ILE A 61 4.14 20.93 17.68
C ILE A 61 4.99 21.46 16.50
N ASN A 62 5.69 20.56 15.80
CA ASN A 62 6.48 20.91 14.63
C ASN A 62 5.58 21.06 13.39
N LYS A 63 5.40 22.31 12.94
CA LYS A 63 4.59 22.65 11.75
C LYS A 63 4.99 21.86 10.50
N ARG A 64 6.28 21.59 10.32
CA ARG A 64 6.79 20.84 9.16
C ARG A 64 6.37 19.37 9.23
N CYS A 65 6.38 18.76 10.41
CA CYS A 65 5.92 17.37 10.60
C CYS A 65 4.42 17.24 10.32
N LYS A 66 3.60 18.18 10.82
CA LYS A 66 2.17 18.24 10.50
C LYS A 66 1.91 18.39 8.99
N GLN A 67 2.60 19.32 8.33
CA GLN A 67 2.45 19.54 6.89
C GLN A 67 2.85 18.31 6.08
N MET A 68 3.96 17.66 6.44
CA MET A 68 4.40 16.45 5.74
C MET A 68 3.39 15.31 5.88
N LEU A 69 2.87 15.06 7.09
CA LEU A 69 1.83 14.04 7.30
C LEU A 69 0.58 14.33 6.46
N GLN A 70 0.11 15.58 6.47
CA GLN A 70 -1.07 15.98 5.69
C GLN A 70 -0.86 15.82 4.18
N LEU A 71 0.33 16.14 3.68
CA LEU A 71 0.69 15.89 2.28
C LEU A 71 0.64 14.39 1.96
N VAL A 72 1.21 13.54 2.82
CA VAL A 72 1.17 12.08 2.62
C VAL A 72 -0.26 11.54 2.63
N ILE A 73 -1.10 11.97 3.57
CA ILE A 73 -2.52 11.56 3.64
C ILE A 73 -3.25 11.96 2.34
N ASN A 74 -3.12 13.22 1.92
CA ASN A 74 -3.77 13.73 0.72
C ASN A 74 -3.28 13.02 -0.56
N GLU A 75 -1.98 12.78 -0.69
CA GLU A 75 -1.43 12.10 -1.87
C GLU A 75 -1.76 10.61 -1.86
N SER A 76 -1.72 9.95 -0.71
CA SER A 76 -2.01 8.51 -0.62
C SER A 76 -3.48 8.19 -0.89
N GLN A 77 -4.39 9.15 -0.75
CA GLN A 77 -5.86 8.93 -0.78
C GLN A 77 -6.29 7.85 0.22
N TYR A 78 -5.51 7.69 1.29
CA TYR A 78 -5.77 6.75 2.38
C TYR A 78 -6.09 7.56 3.62
N ASN A 79 -7.30 7.40 4.14
CA ASN A 79 -7.73 8.01 5.38
C ASN A 79 -7.73 6.96 6.49
N PRO A 80 -6.80 7.00 7.46
CA PRO A 80 -6.74 6.02 8.55
C PRO A 80 -7.94 6.08 9.51
N SER A 81 -8.76 7.13 9.42
CA SER A 81 -9.91 7.39 10.30
C SER A 81 -11.27 6.99 9.69
N GLU A 82 -11.29 6.48 8.46
CA GLU A 82 -12.45 5.84 7.79
C GLU A 82 -12.27 4.32 7.76
#